data_AF-A0A6A4GNN2-F1
#
_entry.id   AF-A0A6A4GNN2-F1
#
_cell.length_a   1.000
_cell.length_b   1.000
_cell.length_c   1.000
_cell.angle_alpha   90.00
_cell.angle_beta   90.00
_cell.angle_gamma   90.00
#
_symmetry.space_group_name_H-M   'P 1'
#
loop_
_entity.id
_entity.type
_entity.pdbx_description
1 polymer ?
#
loop_
_entity_poly.entity_id
_entity_poly.type
_entity_poly.pdbx_seq_one_letter_code
_entity_poly.pdbx_strand_id
1 'polypeptide(L)'
;RGLHASVGVVSCANLALDSSIRYLPEYLYTYLIPGPHEPDYDQLDHYLRPTLEKFVEAWRPGMRVSRTANSELGVVVEAGIFLSVNDLPAARKAAGFMGTMSNFICTVCNLHGTHHIFSCDHKNWPRKREKMLNLYE
;
A
#
# COMPACT_ATOMS: atom_id res chain seq x y z
N ARG A 1 29.83 4.63 -0.92
CA ARG A 1 28.44 4.57 -0.39
C ARG A 1 28.56 4.69 1.13
N GLY A 2 28.01 5.73 1.74
CA GLY A 2 28.06 5.92 3.19
C GLY A 2 27.17 4.94 3.94
N LEU A 3 27.29 4.89 5.26
CA LEU A 3 26.38 4.15 6.13
C LEU A 3 25.02 4.86 6.13
N HIS A 4 24.11 4.44 5.25
CA HIS A 4 22.72 4.87 5.28
C HIS A 4 21.97 3.95 6.24
N ALA A 5 21.65 4.47 7.42
CA ALA A 5 20.67 3.84 8.30
C ALA A 5 19.26 4.21 7.82
N SER A 6 18.39 3.23 7.68
CA SER A 6 16.99 3.38 7.28
C SER A 6 16.09 2.75 8.33
N VAL A 7 15.00 3.42 8.64
CA VAL A 7 13.88 2.92 9.45
C VAL A 7 12.61 3.25 8.67
N GLY A 8 11.72 2.26 8.51
CA GLY A 8 10.45 2.47 7.82
C GLY A 8 9.33 2.72 8.81
N VAL A 9 8.27 3.37 8.32
CA VAL A 9 7.04 3.60 9.07
C VAL A 9 5.87 3.23 8.16
N VAL A 10 4.91 2.50 8.71
CA VAL A 10 3.62 2.29 8.07
C VAL A 10 2.56 2.97 8.93
N SER A 11 1.79 3.86 8.33
CA SER A 11 0.69 4.58 8.99
C SER A 11 -0.60 4.40 8.19
N CYS A 12 -1.66 4.00 8.88
CA CYS A 12 -3.00 3.81 8.32
C CYS A 12 -3.95 4.85 8.90
N ALA A 13 -4.58 5.63 8.03
CA ALA A 13 -5.61 6.60 8.38
C ALA A 13 -6.99 6.07 8.01
N ASN A 14 -7.96 6.20 8.91
CA ASN A 14 -9.35 5.84 8.62
C ASN A 14 -10.03 6.93 7.77
N LEU A 15 -10.31 6.61 6.51
CA LEU A 15 -10.95 7.55 5.57
C LEU A 15 -12.41 7.87 5.92
N ALA A 16 -13.05 7.09 6.79
CA ALA A 16 -14.41 7.36 7.28
C ALA A 16 -14.47 8.47 8.34
N LEU A 17 -13.33 8.86 8.92
CA LEU A 17 -13.26 9.97 9.88
C LEU A 17 -13.18 11.31 9.17
N ASP A 18 -13.63 12.39 9.83
CA ASP A 18 -13.50 13.75 9.30
C ASP A 18 -12.03 14.12 9.03
N SER A 19 -11.78 14.92 7.99
CA SER A 19 -10.42 15.34 7.61
C SER A 19 -9.69 16.12 8.71
N SER A 20 -10.43 16.79 9.60
CA SER A 20 -9.86 17.52 10.74
C SER A 20 -9.28 16.60 11.83
N ILE A 21 -9.73 15.33 11.90
CA ILE A 21 -9.33 14.41 12.98
C ILE A 21 -8.58 13.17 12.49
N ARG A 22 -8.76 12.73 11.24
CA ARG A 22 -8.25 11.43 10.75
C ARG A 22 -6.73 11.26 10.77
N TYR A 23 -5.98 12.36 10.92
CA TYR A 23 -4.53 12.39 10.98
C TYR A 23 -3.98 12.73 12.36
N LEU A 24 -4.85 12.89 13.37
CA LEU A 24 -4.37 13.04 14.74
C LEU A 24 -3.76 11.71 15.22
N PRO A 25 -2.70 11.75 16.07
CA PRO A 25 -2.01 10.54 16.52
C PRO A 25 -2.92 9.48 17.15
N GLU A 26 -4.03 9.88 17.77
CA GLU A 26 -4.96 8.96 18.44
C GLU A 26 -5.83 8.15 17.46
N TYR A 27 -5.97 8.63 16.21
CA TYR A 27 -6.76 7.99 15.15
C TYR A 27 -5.90 7.33 14.05
N LEU A 28 -4.57 7.39 14.19
CA LEU A 28 -3.63 6.74 13.28
C LEU A 28 -3.16 5.41 13.84
N TYR A 29 -3.32 4.34 13.07
CA TYR A 29 -2.63 3.09 13.34
C TYR A 29 -1.24 3.14 12.71
N THR A 30 -0.19 3.11 13.53
CA THR A 30 1.20 3.22 13.06
C THR A 30 2.09 2.13 13.64
N TYR A 31 2.95 1.54 12.81
CA TYR A 31 4.00 0.62 13.24
C TYR A 31 5.32 0.87 12.49
N LEU A 32 6.41 0.39 13.09
CA LEU A 32 7.77 0.59 12.59
C LEU A 32 8.26 -0.64 11.82
N ILE A 33 8.98 -0.38 10.73
CA ILE A 33 9.82 -1.38 10.06
C ILE A 33 11.24 -1.19 10.59
N PRO A 34 11.83 -2.20 11.26
CA PRO A 34 13.11 -2.08 11.91
C PRO A 34 14.23 -1.81 10.90
N GLY A 35 15.17 -0.96 11.31
CA GLY A 35 16.42 -0.74 10.59
C GLY A 35 17.50 -1.77 10.95
N PRO A 36 18.77 -1.51 10.61
CA PRO A 36 19.30 -0.27 10.04
C PRO A 36 19.23 -0.20 8.51
N HIS A 37 18.74 -1.25 7.85
CA HIS A 37 18.69 -1.30 6.39
C HIS A 37 17.24 -1.27 5.91
N GLU A 38 17.04 -0.66 4.75
CA GLU A 38 15.74 -0.74 4.09
C GLU A 38 15.45 -2.20 3.75
N PRO A 39 14.24 -2.71 4.05
CA PRO A 39 13.89 -4.08 3.71
C PRO A 39 14.03 -4.30 2.19
N ASP A 40 14.53 -5.48 1.82
CA ASP A 40 14.45 -5.94 0.44
C ASP A 40 12.98 -6.25 0.05
N TYR A 41 12.77 -6.71 -1.19
CA TYR A 41 11.42 -6.96 -1.72
C TYR A 41 10.67 -8.03 -0.91
N ASP A 42 11.34 -9.11 -0.55
CA ASP A 42 10.72 -10.22 0.17
C ASP A 42 10.51 -9.86 1.64
N GLN A 43 11.44 -9.10 2.24
CA GLN A 43 11.34 -8.63 3.63
C GLN A 43 10.19 -7.65 3.84
N LEU A 44 9.93 -6.74 2.89
CA LEU A 44 8.84 -5.76 3.05
C LEU A 44 7.48 -6.45 3.19
N ASP A 45 7.24 -7.51 2.42
CA ASP A 45 5.99 -8.28 2.49
C ASP A 45 5.76 -8.86 3.89
N HIS A 46 6.80 -9.35 4.57
CA HIS A 46 6.67 -9.86 5.94
C HIS A 46 6.14 -8.83 6.94
N TYR A 47 6.43 -7.54 6.73
CA TYR A 47 5.93 -6.46 7.57
C TYR A 47 4.51 -6.03 7.20
N LEU A 48 4.18 -6.01 5.91
CA LEU A 48 2.87 -5.57 5.43
C LEU A 48 1.78 -6.64 5.57
N ARG A 49 2.15 -7.92 5.39
CA ARG A 49 1.23 -9.06 5.34
C ARG A 49 0.26 -9.14 6.53
N PRO A 50 0.70 -8.99 7.80
CA PRO A 50 -0.24 -9.05 8.93
C PRO A 50 -1.34 -7.99 8.87
N THR A 51 -1.01 -6.79 8.37
CA THR A 51 -2.01 -5.72 8.18
C THR A 51 -2.94 -6.06 7.02
N LEU A 52 -2.37 -6.49 5.88
CA LEU A 52 -3.13 -6.83 4.68
C LEU A 52 -4.12 -7.96 4.93
N GLU A 53 -3.70 -9.04 5.60
CA GLU A 53 -4.57 -10.19 5.94
C GLU A 53 -5.78 -9.75 6.78
N LYS A 54 -5.59 -8.83 7.72
CA LYS A 54 -6.71 -8.29 8.52
C LYS A 54 -7.70 -7.49 7.68
N PHE A 55 -7.22 -6.75 6.68
CA PHE A 55 -8.10 -6.04 5.75
C PHE A 55 -8.77 -6.98 4.74
N VAL A 56 -8.14 -8.11 4.37
CA VAL A 56 -8.80 -9.14 3.56
C VAL A 56 -9.96 -9.75 4.33
N GLU A 57 -9.74 -10.17 5.58
CA GLU A 57 -10.80 -10.67 6.48
C GLU A 57 -11.91 -9.63 6.67
N ALA A 58 -11.54 -8.37 6.90
CA ALA A 58 -12.47 -7.27 7.10
C ALA A 58 -13.21 -6.84 5.82
N TRP A 59 -12.70 -7.13 4.63
CA TRP A 59 -13.41 -6.87 3.38
C TRP A 59 -14.39 -8.00 3.07
N ARG A 60 -13.95 -9.27 3.19
CA ARG A 60 -14.76 -10.46 2.94
C ARG A 60 -14.30 -11.61 3.86
N PRO A 61 -15.16 -12.11 4.77
CA PRO A 61 -16.61 -11.89 4.87
C PRO A 61 -17.04 -10.62 5.63
N GLY A 62 -16.10 -9.83 6.16
CA GLY A 62 -16.38 -8.71 7.05
C GLY A 62 -15.95 -9.00 8.49
N MET A 63 -15.68 -7.94 9.26
CA MET A 63 -15.22 -8.05 10.65
C MET A 63 -16.37 -7.77 11.62
N ARG A 64 -16.60 -8.68 12.58
CA ARG A 64 -17.60 -8.46 13.63
C ARG A 64 -17.04 -7.57 14.73
N VAL A 65 -17.69 -6.44 14.97
CA VAL A 65 -17.41 -5.54 16.10
C VAL A 65 -18.51 -5.68 17.15
N SER A 66 -18.15 -5.57 18.42
CA SER A 66 -19.09 -5.75 19.54
C SER A 66 -20.08 -4.58 19.67
N ARG A 67 -19.71 -3.40 19.20
CA ARG A 67 -20.52 -2.19 19.18
C ARG A 67 -19.96 -1.18 18.16
N THR A 68 -20.79 -0.23 17.76
CA THR A 68 -20.39 0.98 17.02
C THR A 68 -21.03 2.20 17.66
N ALA A 69 -20.66 3.41 17.23
CA ALA A 69 -21.33 4.64 17.68
C ALA A 69 -22.85 4.64 17.43
N ASN A 70 -23.31 3.89 16.42
CA ASN A 70 -24.73 3.81 16.03
C ASN A 70 -25.42 2.52 16.48
N SER A 71 -24.72 1.59 17.13
CA SER A 71 -25.29 0.30 17.53
C SER A 71 -24.59 -0.24 18.77
N GLU A 72 -25.33 -0.41 19.86
CA GLU A 72 -24.87 -1.11 21.07
C GLU A 72 -24.82 -2.63 20.90
N LEU A 73 -25.51 -3.15 19.87
CA LEU A 73 -25.44 -4.55 19.47
C LEU A 73 -24.26 -4.77 18.52
N GLY A 74 -23.72 -6.00 18.51
CA GLY A 74 -22.63 -6.36 17.63
C GLY A 74 -23.03 -6.35 16.16
N VAL A 75 -22.24 -5.72 15.31
CA VAL A 75 -22.48 -5.59 13.87
C VAL A 75 -21.29 -6.14 13.08
N VAL A 76 -21.52 -6.53 11.84
CA VAL A 76 -20.45 -6.85 10.88
C VAL A 76 -20.16 -5.58 10.08
N VAL A 77 -18.90 -5.18 10.02
CA VAL A 77 -18.43 -4.03 9.24
C VAL A 77 -17.48 -4.50 8.16
N GLU A 78 -17.53 -3.83 7.02
CA GLU A 78 -16.59 -4.01 5.93
C GLU A 78 -15.53 -2.90 5.99
N ALA A 79 -14.25 -3.27 5.83
CA ALA A 79 -13.15 -2.32 5.75
C ALA A 79 -12.14 -2.78 4.70
N GLY A 80 -11.51 -1.82 4.04
CA GLY A 80 -10.51 -2.07 3.00
C GLY A 80 -9.48 -0.95 2.90
N ILE A 81 -8.36 -1.25 2.25
CA ILE A 81 -7.31 -0.27 1.93
C ILE A 81 -7.63 0.33 0.57
N PHE A 82 -8.02 1.61 0.54
CA PHE A 82 -8.36 2.31 -0.69
C PHE A 82 -7.19 3.07 -1.32
N LEU A 83 -6.27 3.58 -0.49
CA LEU A 83 -5.16 4.42 -0.93
C LEU A 83 -3.86 3.91 -0.30
N SER A 84 -2.83 3.77 -1.13
CA SER A 84 -1.46 3.54 -0.71
C SER A 84 -0.62 4.75 -1.12
N VAL A 85 -0.16 5.52 -0.14
CA VAL A 85 0.63 6.74 -0.36
C VAL A 85 2.06 6.47 0.06
N ASN A 86 2.96 6.39 -0.92
CA ASN A 86 4.37 6.12 -0.68
C ASN A 86 5.22 6.93 -1.66
N ASP A 87 6.51 7.05 -1.35
CA ASP A 87 7.48 7.46 -2.37
C ASP A 87 7.62 6.37 -3.46
N LEU A 88 8.33 6.69 -4.55
CA LEU A 88 8.42 5.78 -5.69
C LEU A 88 9.10 4.42 -5.34
N PRO A 89 10.21 4.38 -4.58
CA PRO A 89 10.80 3.12 -4.12
C PRO A 89 9.83 2.25 -3.31
N ALA A 90 9.21 2.80 -2.27
CA ALA A 90 8.32 2.04 -1.40
C ALA A 90 7.04 1.60 -2.13
N ALA A 91 6.46 2.46 -2.98
CA ALA A 91 5.29 2.11 -3.79
C ALA A 91 5.55 0.93 -4.71
N ARG A 92 6.73 0.88 -5.36
CA ARG A 92 7.10 -0.23 -6.23
C ARG A 92 7.29 -1.52 -5.44
N LYS A 93 7.99 -1.47 -4.31
CA LYS A 93 8.20 -2.65 -3.45
C LYS A 93 6.87 -3.19 -2.93
N ALA A 94 6.03 -2.34 -2.34
CA ALA A 94 4.74 -2.72 -1.76
C ALA A 94 3.79 -3.33 -2.80
N ALA A 95 3.86 -2.87 -4.06
CA ALA A 95 3.03 -3.39 -5.15
C ALA A 95 3.69 -4.54 -5.94
N GLY A 96 4.86 -5.04 -5.52
CA GLY A 96 5.56 -6.14 -6.20
C GLY A 96 6.13 -5.77 -7.58
N PHE A 97 6.37 -4.48 -7.84
CA PHE A 97 7.01 -4.03 -9.07
C PHE A 97 8.53 -4.00 -8.95
N MET A 98 9.20 -4.07 -10.09
CA MET A 98 10.64 -3.88 -10.17
C MET A 98 11.06 -2.49 -9.69
N GLY A 99 12.20 -2.43 -9.00
CA GLY A 99 12.74 -1.21 -8.40
C GLY A 99 12.96 -0.05 -9.36
N THR A 100 13.19 1.12 -8.78
CA THR A 100 13.37 2.38 -9.49
C THR A 100 14.51 2.38 -10.52
N MET A 101 15.53 1.55 -10.31
CA MET A 101 16.67 1.38 -11.21
C MET A 101 16.44 0.38 -12.35
N SER A 102 15.25 -0.24 -12.43
CA SER A 102 14.92 -1.13 -13.54
C SER A 102 14.65 -0.37 -14.84
N ASN A 103 14.78 -1.05 -15.97
CA ASN A 103 14.37 -0.49 -17.25
C ASN A 103 12.84 -0.35 -17.38
N PHE A 104 12.04 -0.90 -16.46
CA PHE A 104 10.61 -0.66 -16.39
C PHE A 104 10.34 0.61 -15.58
N ILE A 105 10.22 1.72 -16.29
CA ILE A 105 10.13 3.06 -15.69
C ILE A 105 8.73 3.40 -15.15
N CYS A 106 7.71 2.61 -15.48
CA CYS A 106 6.33 2.86 -15.08
C CYS A 106 5.65 1.59 -14.52
N THR A 107 4.72 1.79 -13.58
CA THR A 107 3.85 0.74 -13.03
C THR A 107 2.56 0.56 -13.84
N VAL A 108 2.20 1.55 -14.67
CA VAL A 108 0.95 1.59 -15.44
C VAL A 108 1.14 1.23 -16.92
N CYS A 109 2.28 1.63 -17.50
CA CYS A 109 2.60 1.36 -18.91
C CYS A 109 3.84 0.47 -19.07
N ASN A 110 4.07 0.03 -20.30
CA ASN A 110 5.18 -0.83 -20.73
C ASN A 110 6.33 -0.04 -21.38
N LEU A 111 6.42 1.27 -21.17
CA LEU A 111 7.58 2.03 -21.60
C LEU A 111 8.85 1.48 -20.92
N HIS A 112 9.90 1.31 -21.72
CA HIS A 112 11.12 0.61 -21.32
C HIS A 112 12.37 1.44 -21.62
N GLY A 113 13.18 1.69 -20.59
CA GLY A 113 14.41 2.45 -20.67
C GLY A 113 14.24 3.93 -20.31
N THR A 114 15.31 4.52 -19.80
CA THR A 114 15.32 5.88 -19.24
C THR A 114 15.07 6.98 -20.26
N HIS A 115 15.28 6.73 -21.55
CA HIS A 115 14.99 7.67 -22.63
C HIS A 115 13.49 7.99 -22.78
N HIS A 116 12.61 7.19 -22.18
CA HIS A 116 11.17 7.43 -22.18
C HIS A 116 10.65 8.17 -20.94
N ILE A 117 11.51 8.59 -19.99
CA ILE A 117 11.08 9.26 -18.73
C ILE A 117 10.28 10.54 -18.99
N PHE A 118 10.60 11.27 -20.06
CA PHE A 118 9.91 12.50 -20.46
C PHE A 118 8.82 12.28 -21.50
N SER A 119 8.49 11.03 -21.83
CA SER A 119 7.31 10.77 -22.66
C SER A 119 6.07 11.19 -21.86
N CYS A 120 5.33 12.16 -22.38
CA CYS A 120 4.07 12.65 -21.80
C CYS A 120 2.83 12.23 -22.62
N ASP A 121 3.04 11.42 -23.67
CA ASP A 121 1.98 10.99 -24.59
C ASP A 121 1.16 9.81 -24.04
N HIS A 122 0.47 10.07 -22.93
CA HIS A 122 -0.30 9.06 -22.18
C HIS A 122 -1.36 8.34 -23.02
N LYS A 123 -1.83 8.95 -24.12
CA LYS A 123 -2.85 8.36 -25.00
C LYS A 123 -2.29 7.18 -25.80
N ASN A 124 -1.01 7.24 -26.14
CA ASN A 124 -0.34 6.25 -26.99
C ASN A 124 0.59 5.31 -26.24
N TRP A 125 0.65 5.40 -24.90
CA TRP A 125 1.49 4.49 -24.13
C TRP A 125 0.97 3.05 -24.19
N PRO A 126 1.85 2.07 -24.44
CA PRO A 126 1.47 0.67 -24.35
C PRO A 126 1.11 0.36 -22.90
N ARG A 127 -0.16 0.04 -22.61
CA ARG A 127 -0.61 -0.29 -21.26
C ARG A 127 -0.04 -1.64 -20.82
N LYS A 128 0.24 -1.79 -19.52
CA LYS A 128 0.45 -3.14 -18.97
C LYS A 128 -0.84 -3.93 -19.12
N ARG A 129 -0.75 -5.21 -19.51
CA ARG A 129 -1.92 -6.09 -19.46
C ARG A 129 -2.37 -6.18 -18.01
N GLU A 130 -3.62 -5.86 -17.74
CA GLU A 130 -4.25 -6.20 -16.47
C GLU A 130 -4.25 -7.73 -16.37
N LYS A 131 -3.33 -8.27 -15.59
CA LYS A 131 -3.62 -9.53 -14.92
C LYS A 131 -4.50 -9.13 -13.75
N MET A 132 -5.82 -9.25 -13.90
CA MET A 132 -6.64 -9.50 -12.72
C MET A 132 -6.01 -10.73 -12.07
N LEU A 133 -5.33 -10.52 -10.97
CA LEU A 133 -4.96 -11.60 -10.08
C LEU A 133 -6.29 -12.15 -9.57
N ASN A 134 -6.73 -13.29 -10.12
CA ASN A 134 -7.79 -14.13 -9.54
C ASN A 134 -7.28 -14.67 -8.19
N LEU A 135 -7.04 -13.80 -7.21
CA LEU A 135 -6.48 -14.14 -5.92
C LEU A 135 -7.54 -14.61 -4.91
N TYR A 136 -8.78 -14.83 -5.34
CA TYR A 136 -9.88 -15.25 -4.49
C TYR A 136 -10.91 -16.12 -5.23
N GLU A 137 -10.44 -17.07 -6.04
CA GLU A 137 -11.18 -18.31 -6.34
C GLU A 137 -10.61 -19.46 -5.50
#